data_AF-F3AE37-F1
#
_entry.id   AF-F3AE37-F1
#
_cell.length_a   1.000
_cell.length_b   1.000
_cell.length_c   1.000
_cell.angle_alpha   90.00
_cell.angle_beta   90.00
_cell.angle_gamma   90.00
#
_symmetry.space_group_name_H-M   'P 1'
#
loop_
_entity.id
_entity.type
_entity.pdbx_description
1 polymer ?
#
loop_
_entity_poly.entity_id
_entity_poly.type
_entity_poly.pdbx_seq_one_letter_code
_entity_poly.pdbx_strand_id
1 'polypeptide(L)'
;MYIRLVYSKESETISFAASELKYYLSKITNSIVFVDDSTIQHSTIALELFPDSQKHSDTDDEYHIEVSKGNGHIYGSNSRSVLLGIYKYLTLLGCRFLRPGKAYEYLPMLSSTEDLDICCHEKAENKYRGVCIEGADCPENIFEFIDWLPKLGFNTFFLQF
;
A
#
# COMPACT_ATOMS: atom_id res chain seq x y z
N MET A 1 -1.73 11.34 17.83
CA MET A 1 -0.51 10.52 17.68
C MET A 1 0.30 11.06 16.51
N TYR A 2 1.60 11.28 16.69
CA TYR A 2 2.50 11.67 15.60
C TYR A 2 3.14 10.44 14.98
N ILE A 3 3.09 10.31 13.65
CA ILE A 3 3.75 9.23 12.90
C ILE A 3 4.78 9.84 11.95
N ARG A 4 5.96 9.23 11.90
CA ARG A 4 6.96 9.47 10.87
C ARG A 4 7.03 8.27 9.92
N LEU A 5 6.98 8.51 8.61
CA LEU A 5 7.27 7.48 7.61
C LEU A 5 8.76 7.50 7.28
N VAL A 6 9.39 6.34 7.31
CA VAL A 6 10.81 6.17 6.96
C VAL A 6 10.89 5.24 5.76
N TYR A 7 11.48 5.70 4.65
CA TYR A 7 11.57 4.94 3.42
C TYR A 7 12.65 5.51 2.50
N SER A 8 13.14 4.71 1.54
CA SER A 8 14.08 5.20 0.52
C SER A 8 13.36 6.05 -0.52
N LYS A 9 13.82 7.30 -0.70
CA LYS A 9 13.31 8.23 -1.71
C LYS A 9 13.82 7.93 -3.13
N GLU A 10 14.77 7.01 -3.27
CA GLU A 10 15.32 6.61 -4.57
C GLU A 10 14.34 5.75 -5.38
N SER A 11 13.40 5.06 -4.71
CA SER A 11 12.34 4.30 -5.36
C SER A 11 11.09 5.17 -5.51
N GLU A 12 10.73 5.47 -6.75
CA GLU A 12 9.49 6.20 -7.08
C GLU A 12 8.27 5.42 -6.60
N THR A 13 8.27 4.09 -6.73
CA THR A 13 7.16 3.24 -6.27
C THR A 13 7.00 3.25 -4.76
N ILE A 14 8.09 3.19 -3.99
CA ILE A 14 8.00 3.28 -2.52
C ILE A 14 7.58 4.69 -2.09
N SER A 15 8.06 5.73 -2.77
CA SER A 15 7.63 7.10 -2.52
C SER A 15 6.13 7.29 -2.80
N PHE A 16 5.62 6.70 -3.88
CA PHE A 16 4.19 6.65 -4.18
C PHE A 16 3.42 5.88 -3.10
N ALA A 17 3.91 4.71 -2.70
CA ALA A 17 3.31 3.88 -1.65
C ALA A 17 3.21 4.65 -0.31
N ALA A 18 4.25 5.40 0.07
CA ALA A 18 4.24 6.26 1.26
C ALA A 18 3.16 7.35 1.16
N SER A 19 2.96 7.93 -0.03
CA SER A 19 1.94 8.95 -0.26
C SER A 19 0.52 8.39 -0.18
N GLU A 20 0.28 7.18 -0.71
CA GLU A 20 -1.01 6.49 -0.58
C GLU A 20 -1.29 6.12 0.89
N LEU A 21 -0.32 5.56 1.62
CA LEU A 21 -0.49 5.26 3.05
C LEU A 21 -0.85 6.52 3.84
N LYS A 22 -0.13 7.62 3.62
CA LYS A 22 -0.41 8.92 4.25
C LYS A 22 -1.81 9.43 3.90
N TYR A 23 -2.20 9.33 2.64
CA TYR A 23 -3.53 9.73 2.17
C TYR A 23 -4.63 8.96 2.89
N TYR A 24 -4.64 7.62 2.83
CA TYR A 24 -5.74 6.85 3.41
C TYR A 24 -5.76 6.90 4.93
N LEU A 25 -4.62 6.81 5.61
CA LEU A 25 -4.59 6.93 7.06
C LEU A 25 -5.16 8.27 7.54
N SER A 26 -4.90 9.38 6.82
CA SER A 26 -5.50 10.68 7.13
C SER A 26 -7.01 10.76 6.88
N LYS A 27 -7.58 9.82 6.12
CA LYS A 27 -9.02 9.75 5.81
C LYS A 27 -9.78 8.82 6.73
N ILE A 28 -9.13 7.76 7.21
CA ILE A 28 -9.77 6.77 8.07
C ILE A 28 -9.59 7.06 9.56
N THR A 29 -8.75 8.02 9.95
CA THR A 29 -8.66 8.44 11.35
C THR A 29 -8.22 9.90 11.48
N ASN A 30 -8.78 10.60 12.47
CA ASN A 30 -8.38 11.96 12.84
C ASN A 30 -7.29 11.97 13.94
N SER A 31 -6.86 10.80 14.41
CA SER A 31 -5.96 10.63 15.54
C SER A 31 -4.48 10.65 15.14
N ILE A 32 -4.17 10.70 13.83
CA ILE A 32 -2.81 10.65 13.29
C ILE A 32 -2.42 12.00 12.66
N VAL A 33 -1.21 12.44 12.96
CA VAL A 33 -0.56 13.56 12.27
C VAL A 33 0.80 13.08 11.77
N PHE A 34 1.06 13.23 10.47
CA PHE A 34 2.34 12.87 9.88
C PHE A 34 3.36 13.99 10.05
N VAL A 35 4.56 13.65 10.55
CA VAL A 35 5.66 14.59 10.82
C VAL A 35 6.95 14.13 10.16
N ASP A 36 7.75 15.10 9.71
CA ASP A 36 9.09 14.86 9.17
C ASP A 36 10.20 15.14 10.22
N ASP A 37 9.86 15.89 11.27
CA ASP A 37 10.78 16.34 12.33
C ASP A 37 11.02 15.25 13.37
N SER A 38 12.30 14.91 13.58
CA SER A 38 12.73 13.91 14.56
C SER A 38 12.79 14.42 16.01
N THR A 39 12.54 15.71 16.25
CA THR A 39 12.58 16.31 17.60
C THR A 39 11.29 16.09 18.38
N ILE A 40 10.18 15.79 17.70
CA ILE A 40 8.89 15.49 18.31
C ILE A 40 8.82 13.99 18.63
N GLN A 41 8.29 13.61 19.79
CA GLN A 41 8.04 12.20 20.09
C GLN A 41 7.01 11.63 19.10
N HIS A 42 7.44 10.64 18.31
CA HIS A 42 6.65 10.06 17.22
C HIS A 42 6.76 8.53 17.19
N SER A 43 5.72 7.86 16.71
CA SER A 43 5.80 6.48 16.24
C SER A 43 6.40 6.45 14.83
N THR A 44 6.98 5.32 14.43
CA THR A 44 7.62 5.20 13.10
C THR A 44 7.05 4.02 12.34
N ILE A 45 6.62 4.25 11.09
CA ILE A 45 6.32 3.17 10.15
C ILE A 45 7.39 3.19 9.06
N ALA A 46 8.21 2.14 9.01
CA ALA A 46 9.23 1.99 7.97
C ALA A 46 8.66 1.25 6.76
N LEU A 47 8.99 1.72 5.55
CA LEU A 47 8.64 1.07 4.28
C LEU A 47 9.93 0.64 3.59
N GLU A 48 10.18 -0.66 3.55
CA GLU A 48 11.52 -1.20 3.26
C GLU A 48 11.47 -2.38 2.29
N LEU A 49 12.61 -2.66 1.66
CA LEU A 49 12.78 -3.91 0.93
C LEU A 49 13.28 -5.00 1.89
N PHE A 50 13.08 -6.25 1.53
CA PHE A 50 13.71 -7.36 2.23
C PHE A 50 15.24 -7.16 2.25
N PRO A 51 15.91 -7.56 3.34
CA PRO A 51 17.37 -7.50 3.39
C PRO A 51 17.97 -8.37 2.28
N ASP A 52 19.16 -8.01 1.79
CA ASP A 52 19.83 -8.73 0.68
C ASP A 52 20.03 -10.23 0.97
N SER A 53 20.05 -10.64 2.24
CA SER A 53 20.11 -12.05 2.64
C SER A 53 18.85 -12.86 2.32
N GLN A 54 17.73 -12.19 2.02
CA GLN A 54 16.42 -12.76 1.68
C GLN A 54 15.98 -12.38 0.25
N LYS A 55 16.95 -12.09 -0.63
CA LYS A 55 16.67 -11.64 -1.99
C LYS A 55 15.91 -12.70 -2.78
N HIS A 56 14.70 -12.37 -3.21
CA HIS A 56 13.87 -13.21 -4.07
C HIS A 56 14.00 -12.79 -5.54
N SER A 57 13.33 -13.53 -6.43
CA SER A 57 13.13 -13.05 -7.79
C SER A 57 12.35 -11.73 -7.77
N ASP A 58 12.77 -10.74 -8.55
CA ASP A 58 12.04 -9.47 -8.75
C ASP A 58 10.60 -9.66 -9.28
N THR A 59 10.27 -10.88 -9.74
CA THR A 59 8.93 -11.24 -10.23
C THR A 59 8.02 -11.84 -9.18
N ASP A 60 8.57 -12.31 -8.05
CA ASP A 60 7.78 -12.91 -6.98
C ASP A 60 7.38 -11.82 -5.98
N ASP A 61 6.07 -11.60 -5.85
CA ASP A 61 5.54 -10.62 -4.91
C ASP A 61 5.32 -11.27 -3.54
N GLU A 62 5.99 -10.73 -2.52
CA GLU A 62 5.90 -11.17 -1.13
C GLU A 62 6.08 -9.96 -0.20
N TYR A 63 5.26 -9.86 0.84
CA TYR A 63 5.33 -8.75 1.80
C TYR A 63 4.97 -9.20 3.21
N HIS A 64 5.49 -8.43 4.17
CA HIS A 64 5.21 -8.54 5.59
C HIS A 64 4.72 -7.20 6.12
N ILE A 65 3.72 -7.25 6.98
CA ILE A 65 3.11 -6.12 7.66
C ILE A 65 3.23 -6.41 9.15
N GLU A 66 3.94 -5.56 9.87
CA GLU A 66 4.05 -5.60 11.32
C GLU A 66 3.89 -4.19 11.84
N VAL A 67 2.65 -3.77 12.07
CA VAL A 67 2.33 -2.44 12.59
C VAL A 67 1.51 -2.60 13.86
N SER A 68 1.94 -1.98 14.95
CA SER A 68 1.19 -1.89 16.21
C SER A 68 1.28 -0.48 16.76
N LYS A 69 0.12 0.11 17.08
CA LYS A 69 -0.03 1.47 17.63
C LYS A 69 0.70 2.52 16.79
N GLY A 70 0.61 2.38 15.47
CA GLY A 70 1.25 3.27 14.50
C GLY A 70 2.78 3.16 14.45
N ASN A 71 3.37 2.12 15.02
CA ASN A 71 4.81 1.84 14.97
C ASN A 71 5.08 0.46 14.34
N GLY A 72 6.15 0.35 13.56
CA GLY A 72 6.57 -0.92 12.97
C GLY A 72 7.03 -0.74 11.52
N HIS A 73 6.76 -1.73 10.67
CA HIS A 73 7.23 -1.75 9.30
C HIS A 73 6.31 -2.49 8.34
N ILE A 74 6.37 -2.10 7.08
CA ILE A 74 5.79 -2.82 5.94
C ILE A 74 6.93 -3.02 4.96
N TYR A 75 7.35 -4.26 4.76
CA TYR A 75 8.50 -4.58 3.92
C TYR A 75 8.14 -5.62 2.86
N GLY A 76 8.81 -5.56 1.71
CA GLY A 76 8.47 -6.37 0.54
C GLY A 76 9.67 -6.87 -0.24
N SER A 77 9.48 -7.97 -0.99
CA SER A 77 10.50 -8.58 -1.85
C SER A 77 11.00 -7.66 -2.97
N ASN A 78 10.16 -6.72 -3.40
CA ASN A 78 10.46 -5.71 -4.42
C ASN A 78 9.63 -4.44 -4.13
N SER A 79 9.88 -3.34 -4.85
CA SER A 79 9.19 -2.05 -4.58
C SER A 79 7.67 -2.13 -4.77
N ARG A 80 7.19 -2.95 -5.72
CA ARG A 80 5.75 -3.19 -5.91
C ARG A 80 5.18 -3.99 -4.73
N SER A 81 5.88 -4.98 -4.20
CA SER A 81 5.42 -5.74 -3.02
C SER A 81 5.16 -4.85 -1.82
N VAL A 82 5.96 -3.80 -1.60
CA VAL A 82 5.70 -2.79 -0.55
C VAL A 82 4.37 -2.06 -0.79
N LEU A 83 4.09 -1.65 -2.03
CA LEU A 83 2.82 -1.02 -2.40
C LEU A 83 1.64 -1.97 -2.17
N LEU A 84 1.76 -3.24 -2.58
CA LEU A 84 0.74 -4.27 -2.35
C LEU A 84 0.50 -4.50 -0.85
N GLY A 85 1.57 -4.55 -0.04
CA GLY A 85 1.48 -4.66 1.41
C GLY A 85 0.75 -3.48 2.06
N ILE A 86 0.96 -2.25 1.57
CA ILE A 86 0.21 -1.07 2.04
C ILE A 86 -1.28 -1.21 1.72
N TYR A 87 -1.66 -1.60 0.51
CA TYR A 87 -3.07 -1.77 0.18
C TYR A 87 -3.72 -2.93 0.94
N LYS A 88 -2.97 -4.00 1.21
CA LYS A 88 -3.43 -5.06 2.11
C LYS A 88 -3.64 -4.55 3.52
N TYR A 89 -2.69 -3.80 4.07
CA TYR A 89 -2.81 -3.16 5.38
C TYR A 89 -4.09 -2.32 5.46
N LEU A 90 -4.31 -1.43 4.49
CA LEU A 90 -5.52 -0.60 4.42
C LEU A 90 -6.81 -1.44 4.30
N THR A 91 -6.78 -2.52 3.54
CA THR A 91 -7.92 -3.45 3.42
C THR A 91 -8.23 -4.13 4.75
N LEU A 92 -7.20 -4.52 5.51
CA LEU A 92 -7.33 -5.11 6.84
C LEU A 92 -7.83 -4.09 7.88
N LEU A 93 -7.50 -2.81 7.72
CA LEU A 93 -8.11 -1.70 8.48
C LEU A 93 -9.57 -1.40 8.09
N GLY A 94 -10.10 -2.08 7.06
CA GLY A 94 -11.49 -2.00 6.65
C GLY A 94 -11.77 -1.18 5.38
N CYS A 95 -10.75 -0.61 4.73
CA CYS A 95 -10.93 0.03 3.42
C CYS A 95 -11.43 -0.97 2.37
N ARG A 96 -12.29 -0.54 1.44
CA ARG A 96 -12.72 -1.35 0.29
C ARG A 96 -12.58 -0.55 -1.00
N PHE A 97 -11.89 -1.13 -1.97
CA PHE A 97 -11.61 -0.52 -3.27
C PHE A 97 -12.52 -1.16 -4.33
N LEU A 98 -13.79 -0.72 -4.41
CA LEU A 98 -14.86 -1.48 -5.06
C LEU A 98 -14.78 -1.49 -6.59
N ARG A 99 -14.31 -0.38 -7.19
CA ARG A 99 -14.16 -0.20 -8.65
C ARG A 99 -13.13 0.91 -8.94
N PRO A 100 -12.64 1.05 -10.19
CA PRO A 100 -11.68 2.08 -10.56
C PRO A 100 -12.08 3.49 -10.17
N GLY A 101 -11.17 4.23 -9.54
CA GLY A 101 -11.36 5.63 -9.11
C GLY A 101 -11.71 5.81 -7.63
N LYS A 102 -11.12 6.84 -7.00
CA LYS A 102 -11.27 7.14 -5.55
C LYS A 102 -12.70 7.46 -5.12
N ALA A 103 -13.55 7.88 -6.06
CA ALA A 103 -14.96 8.17 -5.81
C ALA A 103 -15.78 6.93 -5.38
N TYR A 104 -15.23 5.74 -5.55
CA TYR A 104 -15.92 4.48 -5.31
C TYR A 104 -15.26 3.60 -4.26
N GLU A 105 -14.41 4.22 -3.45
CA GLU A 105 -13.78 3.59 -2.31
C GLU A 105 -14.67 3.77 -1.08
N TYR A 106 -14.76 2.72 -0.26
CA TYR A 106 -15.33 2.83 1.07
C TYR A 106 -14.19 2.92 2.08
N LEU A 107 -14.17 4.02 2.84
CA LEU A 107 -13.17 4.32 3.85
C LEU A 107 -13.85 4.35 5.23
N PRO A 108 -13.57 3.41 6.14
CA PRO A 108 -14.14 3.42 7.48
C PRO A 108 -13.54 4.56 8.32
N MET A 109 -14.25 5.01 9.36
CA MET A 109 -13.67 5.88 10.39
C MET A 109 -13.27 5.03 11.60
N LEU A 110 -11.98 4.97 11.88
CA LEU A 110 -11.39 4.30 13.04
C LEU A 110 -11.42 5.23 14.25
N SER A 111 -11.76 4.66 15.40
CA SER A 111 -11.97 5.42 16.64
C SER A 111 -10.73 5.43 17.53
N SER A 112 -9.88 4.40 17.43
CA SER A 112 -8.73 4.23 18.31
C SER A 112 -7.44 3.91 17.56
N THR A 113 -6.30 4.11 18.21
CA THR A 113 -4.99 3.77 17.64
C THR A 113 -4.70 2.28 17.66
N GLU A 114 -5.36 1.51 18.52
CA GLU A 114 -5.32 0.05 18.56
C GLU A 114 -5.95 -0.57 17.31
N ASP A 115 -6.82 0.16 16.62
CA ASP A 115 -7.40 -0.29 15.35
C ASP A 115 -6.34 -0.37 14.23
N LEU A 116 -5.14 0.20 14.45
CA LEU A 116 -4.02 0.19 13.50
C LEU A 116 -3.15 -1.07 13.58
N ASP A 117 -3.45 -1.97 14.52
CA ASP A 117 -2.63 -3.13 14.84
C ASP A 117 -2.86 -4.27 13.84
N ILE A 118 -1.92 -4.47 12.93
CA ILE A 118 -1.96 -5.53 11.91
C ILE A 118 -0.62 -6.26 11.89
N CYS A 119 -0.69 -7.59 11.96
CA CYS A 119 0.42 -8.50 11.69
C CYS A 119 -0.01 -9.49 10.60
N CYS A 120 0.65 -9.45 9.45
CA CYS A 120 0.28 -10.24 8.28
C CYS A 120 1.49 -10.52 7.40
N HIS A 121 1.56 -11.74 6.86
CA HIS A 121 2.52 -12.15 5.84
C HIS A 121 1.75 -12.72 4.66
N GLU A 122 2.09 -12.27 3.45
CA GLU A 122 1.54 -12.87 2.23
C GLU A 122 2.61 -13.01 1.14
N LYS A 123 2.55 -14.15 0.46
CA LYS A 123 3.31 -14.47 -0.74
C LYS A 123 2.33 -14.81 -1.85
N ALA A 124 2.45 -14.15 -3.01
CA ALA A 124 1.59 -14.42 -4.14
C ALA A 124 1.89 -15.82 -4.73
N GLU A 125 0.85 -16.64 -4.92
CA GLU A 125 0.98 -17.94 -5.57
C GLU A 125 1.26 -17.80 -7.08
N ASN A 126 0.67 -16.77 -7.70
CA ASN A 126 0.80 -16.49 -9.12
C ASN A 126 1.68 -15.26 -9.35
N LYS A 127 2.73 -15.42 -10.16
CA LYS A 127 3.68 -14.34 -10.52
C LYS A 127 2.97 -13.16 -11.21
N TYR A 128 2.07 -13.47 -12.14
CA TYR A 128 1.32 -12.48 -12.92
C TYR A 128 -0.16 -12.58 -12.57
N ARG A 129 -0.72 -11.46 -12.15
CA ARG A 129 -2.13 -11.35 -11.77
C ARG A 129 -2.62 -10.08 -12.45
N GLY A 130 -3.50 -10.22 -13.43
CA GLY A 130 -3.92 -9.06 -14.21
C GLY A 130 -5.27 -9.20 -14.86
N VAL A 131 -5.67 -8.10 -15.49
CA VAL A 131 -6.92 -7.96 -16.23
C VAL A 131 -6.59 -7.49 -17.65
N CYS A 132 -7.33 -8.01 -18.62
CA CYS A 132 -7.36 -7.52 -19.99
C CYS A 132 -8.64 -6.70 -20.17
N ILE A 133 -8.52 -5.48 -20.71
CA ILE A 133 -9.68 -4.73 -21.20
C ILE A 133 -9.73 -4.90 -22.73
N GLU A 134 -10.92 -5.27 -23.21
CA GLU A 134 -11.24 -5.45 -24.62
C GLU A 134 -12.31 -4.44 -25.03
N GLY A 135 -11.94 -3.45 -25.85
CA GLY A 135 -12.84 -2.46 -26.42
C GLY A 135 -13.29 -1.34 -25.47
N ALA A 136 -13.79 -0.23 -26.06
CA ALA A 136 -14.26 0.98 -25.37
C ALA A 136 -13.24 1.65 -24.42
N ASP A 137 -11.97 1.61 -24.81
CA ASP A 137 -10.88 2.25 -24.09
C ASP A 137 -10.87 3.76 -24.28
N CYS A 138 -10.85 4.51 -23.17
CA CYS A 138 -10.38 5.88 -23.16
C CYS A 138 -9.22 6.01 -22.15
N PRO A 139 -8.26 6.92 -22.36
CA PRO A 139 -7.10 7.06 -21.49
C PRO A 139 -7.46 7.22 -20.01
N GLU A 140 -8.52 7.98 -19.71
CA GLU A 140 -8.98 8.24 -18.35
C GLU A 140 -9.39 6.94 -17.65
N ASN A 141 -10.21 6.12 -18.32
CA ASN A 141 -10.64 4.83 -17.79
C ASN A 141 -9.45 3.89 -17.56
N ILE A 142 -8.48 3.87 -18.48
CA ILE A 142 -7.27 3.05 -18.37
C ILE A 142 -6.44 3.46 -17.15
N PHE A 143 -6.22 4.77 -16.94
CA PHE A 143 -5.43 5.23 -15.80
C PHE A 143 -6.09 4.89 -14.46
N GLU A 144 -7.40 5.09 -14.34
CA GLU A 144 -8.13 4.68 -13.13
C GLU A 144 -8.05 3.16 -12.90
N PHE A 145 -8.05 2.37 -13.97
CA PHE A 145 -7.92 0.91 -13.87
C PHE A 145 -6.53 0.49 -13.40
N ILE A 146 -5.48 1.06 -13.99
CA ILE A 146 -4.09 0.78 -13.61
C ILE A 146 -3.83 1.17 -12.14
N ASP A 147 -4.35 2.31 -11.69
CA ASP A 147 -4.27 2.74 -10.29
C ASP A 147 -5.04 1.80 -9.33
N TRP A 148 -6.17 1.27 -9.79
CA TRP A 148 -7.03 0.40 -8.99
C TRP A 148 -6.51 -1.03 -8.83
N LEU A 149 -5.85 -1.59 -9.85
CA LEU A 149 -5.40 -2.99 -9.84
C LEU A 149 -4.51 -3.37 -8.64
N PRO A 150 -3.47 -2.60 -8.28
CA PRO A 150 -2.64 -2.88 -7.10
C PRO A 150 -3.42 -2.89 -5.79
N LYS A 151 -4.52 -2.12 -5.68
CA LYS A 151 -5.38 -2.09 -4.50
C LYS A 151 -6.07 -3.42 -4.23
N LEU A 152 -6.19 -4.25 -5.27
CA LEU A 152 -6.73 -5.60 -5.23
C LEU A 152 -5.67 -6.71 -5.27
N GLY A 153 -4.39 -6.35 -5.22
CA GLY A 153 -3.29 -7.32 -5.29
C GLY A 153 -2.83 -7.69 -6.71
N PHE A 154 -3.38 -7.06 -7.75
CA PHE A 154 -2.96 -7.29 -9.14
C PHE A 154 -1.68 -6.51 -9.48
N ASN A 155 -0.94 -6.98 -10.48
CA ASN A 155 0.34 -6.41 -10.89
C ASN A 155 0.55 -6.33 -12.41
N THR A 156 -0.44 -6.73 -13.19
CA THR A 156 -0.35 -6.80 -14.65
C THR A 156 -1.62 -6.24 -15.28
N PHE A 157 -1.49 -5.55 -16.41
CA PHE A 157 -2.60 -5.02 -17.19
C PHE A 157 -2.34 -5.23 -18.68
N PHE A 158 -3.38 -5.61 -19.43
CA PHE A 158 -3.32 -5.81 -20.87
C PHE A 158 -4.39 -4.97 -21.57
N LEU A 159 -4.03 -4.46 -22.75
CA LEU A 159 -4.95 -3.86 -23.70
C LEU A 159 -5.00 -4.75 -24.94
N GLN A 160 -6.19 -5.14 -25.37
CA GLN A 160 -6.39 -5.90 -26.58
C GLN A 160 -7.37 -5.16 -27.50
N PHE A 161 -6.95 -5.00 -28.75
CA PHE A 161 -7.63 -4.26 -29.81
C PHE A 161 -8.13 -5.19 -30.92
#